data_AF-A0AA47FD95-F1
#
_entry.id   AF-A0AA47FD95-F1
#
_cell.length_a   1.000
_cell.length_b   1.000
_cell.length_c   1.000
_cell.angle_alpha   90.00
_cell.angle_beta   90.00
_cell.angle_gamma   90.00
#
_symmetry.space_group_name_H-M   'P 1'
#
loop_
_entity.id
_entity.type
_entity.pdbx_description
1 polymer ?
#
loop_
_entity_poly.entity_id
_entity_poly.type
_entity_poly.pdbx_seq_one_letter_code
_entity_poly.pdbx_strand_id
1 'polypeptide(L)'
;MAELQGTKGKITVPNFHRPASFTVTIDQEDMICDIGYEIDDFHSEIQSVHTALAQGQLKNPLMSLTDSIACIALADELRSLLDAEKRHLRSYPIVFE
;
A
#
# COMPACT_ATOMS: atom_id res chain seq x y z
N MET A 1 4.70 2.20 -8.62
CA MET A 1 3.90 1.21 -9.37
C MET A 1 3.53 0.06 -8.46
N ALA A 2 2.29 -0.42 -8.55
CA ALA A 2 1.85 -1.66 -7.93
C ALA A 2 1.33 -2.62 -9.01
N GLU A 3 1.53 -3.92 -8.81
CA GLU A 3 0.97 -4.98 -9.65
C GLU A 3 0.22 -5.97 -8.75
N LEU A 4 -1.00 -6.30 -9.13
CA LEU A 4 -1.83 -7.29 -8.46
C LEU A 4 -2.06 -8.45 -9.41
N GLN A 5 -1.51 -9.61 -9.10
CA GLN A 5 -1.70 -10.84 -9.87
C GLN A 5 -2.93 -11.59 -9.37
N GLY A 6 -3.93 -11.73 -10.23
CA GLY A 6 -5.09 -12.59 -10.02
C GLY A 6 -4.93 -13.94 -10.70
N THR A 7 -5.94 -14.81 -10.55
CA THR A 7 -5.96 -16.13 -11.19
C THR A 7 -6.25 -16.10 -12.69
N LYS A 8 -6.80 -14.99 -13.20
CA LYS A 8 -7.22 -14.82 -14.60
C LYS A 8 -6.44 -13.75 -15.36
N GLY A 9 -5.53 -13.06 -14.70
CA GLY A 9 -4.93 -11.84 -15.24
C GLY A 9 -4.34 -10.99 -14.15
N LYS A 10 -3.99 -9.75 -14.50
CA LYS A 10 -3.33 -8.82 -13.57
C LYS A 10 -3.86 -7.40 -13.67
N ILE A 11 -3.69 -6.66 -12.60
CA ILE A 11 -3.97 -5.23 -12.54
C ILE A 11 -2.65 -4.50 -12.31
N THR A 12 -2.36 -3.51 -13.14
CA THR A 12 -1.18 -2.64 -12.99
C THR A 12 -1.61 -1.23 -12.66
N VAL A 13 -1.08 -0.68 -11.59
CA VAL A 13 -1.33 0.71 -11.16
C VAL A 13 0.00 1.48 -11.23
N PRO A 14 0.22 2.33 -12.25
CA PRO A 14 1.50 3.02 -12.46
C PRO A 14 1.94 3.87 -11.26
N ASN A 15 1.01 4.68 -10.74
CA ASN A 15 1.20 5.49 -9.55
C ASN A 15 0.21 5.08 -8.46
N PHE A 16 0.54 4.02 -7.71
CA PHE A 16 -0.34 3.48 -6.68
C PHE A 16 -0.67 4.48 -5.56
N HIS A 17 0.24 5.39 -5.22
CA HIS A 17 0.00 6.41 -4.19
C HIS A 17 -0.92 7.54 -4.66
N ARG A 18 -1.09 7.70 -5.99
CA ARG A 18 -1.97 8.68 -6.62
C ARG A 18 -2.60 8.06 -7.87
N PRO A 19 -3.49 7.08 -7.69
CA PRO A 19 -4.00 6.31 -8.82
C PRO A 19 -4.96 7.21 -9.61
N ALA A 20 -4.54 7.63 -10.80
CA ALA A 20 -5.40 8.33 -11.76
C ALA A 20 -5.95 7.35 -12.82
N SER A 21 -5.25 6.25 -13.03
CA SER A 21 -5.66 5.17 -13.92
C SER A 21 -5.00 3.86 -13.51
N PHE A 22 -5.56 2.76 -13.99
CA PHE A 22 -4.98 1.43 -13.88
C PHE A 22 -5.28 0.61 -15.14
N THR A 23 -4.44 -0.38 -15.42
CA THR A 23 -4.62 -1.30 -16.55
C THR A 23 -5.01 -2.66 -16.01
N VAL A 24 -6.06 -3.25 -16.58
CA VAL A 24 -6.46 -4.64 -16.36
C VAL A 24 -6.06 -5.45 -17.58
N THR A 25 -5.27 -6.50 -17.39
CA THR A 25 -4.86 -7.42 -18.45
C THR A 25 -5.49 -8.78 -18.23
N ILE A 26 -6.29 -9.27 -19.16
CA ILE A 26 -6.91 -10.61 -19.16
C ILE A 26 -6.70 -11.22 -20.55
N ASP A 27 -6.27 -12.48 -20.64
CA ASP A 27 -6.06 -13.18 -21.91
C ASP A 27 -5.21 -12.38 -22.94
N GLN A 28 -4.22 -11.63 -22.44
CA GLN A 28 -3.33 -10.73 -23.20
C GLN A 28 -4.01 -9.48 -23.79
N GLU A 29 -5.27 -9.22 -23.44
CA GLU A 29 -5.97 -8.00 -23.78
C GLU A 29 -5.90 -7.00 -22.64
N ASP A 30 -5.55 -5.77 -22.97
CA ASP A 30 -5.43 -4.66 -22.02
C ASP A 30 -6.68 -3.78 -22.06
N MET A 31 -7.25 -3.54 -20.89
CA MET A 31 -8.29 -2.54 -20.66
C MET A 31 -7.75 -1.46 -19.74
N ILE A 32 -7.74 -0.21 -20.21
CA ILE A 32 -7.35 0.95 -19.41
C ILE A 32 -8.59 1.51 -18.72
N CYS A 33 -8.53 1.61 -17.41
CA CYS A 33 -9.55 2.26 -16.59
C CYS A 33 -9.00 3.60 -16.11
N ASP A 34 -9.57 4.70 -16.61
CA ASP A 34 -9.34 6.05 -16.11
C ASP A 34 -10.37 6.35 -15.03
N ILE A 35 -9.89 6.73 -13.85
CA ILE A 35 -10.72 7.07 -12.69
C ILE A 35 -10.74 8.59 -12.44
N GLY A 36 -9.90 9.36 -13.15
CA GLY A 36 -9.67 10.76 -12.90
C GLY A 36 -8.87 11.00 -11.63
N TYR A 37 -8.04 12.04 -11.63
CA TYR A 37 -7.43 12.55 -10.41
C TYR A 37 -8.21 13.77 -9.93
N GLU A 38 -9.19 13.55 -9.07
CA GLU A 38 -9.94 14.63 -8.44
C GLU A 38 -9.29 14.98 -7.09
N ILE A 39 -8.43 16.01 -7.14
CA ILE A 39 -7.99 16.84 -5.99
C ILE A 39 -6.77 16.28 -5.21
N ASP A 40 -6.07 17.22 -4.56
CA ASP A 40 -4.84 17.14 -3.75
C ASP A 40 -4.64 15.86 -2.91
N ASP A 41 -3.38 15.53 -2.64
CA ASP A 41 -2.88 14.26 -2.07
C ASP A 41 -3.44 13.91 -0.68
N PHE A 42 -4.03 14.88 0.03
CA PHE A 42 -4.60 14.70 1.37
C PHE A 42 -6.10 15.00 1.43
N HIS A 43 -6.73 15.32 0.30
CA HIS A 43 -8.10 15.81 0.26
C HIS A 43 -9.07 14.79 0.88
N SER A 44 -8.97 13.54 0.46
CA SER A 44 -9.85 12.47 0.92
C SER A 44 -9.67 12.17 2.42
N GLU A 45 -8.43 12.19 2.93
CA GLU A 45 -8.12 12.00 4.34
C GLU A 45 -8.68 13.13 5.20
N ILE A 46 -8.49 14.38 4.78
CA ILE A 46 -9.01 15.56 5.47
C ILE A 46 -10.55 15.51 5.49
N GLN A 47 -11.18 15.25 4.35
CA GLN A 47 -12.63 15.12 4.25
C GLN A 47 -13.17 13.98 5.14
N SER A 48 -12.45 12.85 5.19
CA SER A 48 -12.78 11.68 6.01
C SER A 48 -12.80 12.03 7.51
N VAL A 49 -11.81 12.78 7.99
CA VAL A 49 -11.74 13.26 9.39
C VAL A 49 -12.86 14.25 9.68
N HIS A 50 -13.06 15.25 8.82
CA HIS A 50 -14.14 16.23 9.00
C HIS A 50 -15.51 15.56 9.07
N THR A 51 -15.75 14.56 8.21
CA THR A 51 -17.00 13.79 8.18
C THR A 51 -17.21 13.03 9.48
N ALA A 52 -16.17 12.34 9.98
CA ALA A 52 -16.26 11.59 11.23
C ALA A 52 -16.56 12.52 12.43
N LEU A 53 -15.86 13.66 12.51
CA LEU A 53 -16.08 14.67 13.54
C LEU A 53 -17.51 15.24 13.51
N ALA A 54 -17.99 15.63 12.32
CA ALA A 54 -19.33 16.17 12.14
C ALA A 54 -20.43 15.16 12.52
N GLN A 55 -20.17 13.86 12.35
CA GLN A 55 -21.09 12.78 12.68
C GLN A 55 -20.93 12.25 14.12
N GLY A 56 -20.04 12.83 14.93
CA GLY A 56 -19.75 12.35 16.28
C GLY A 56 -19.12 10.95 16.33
N GLN A 57 -18.48 10.53 15.24
CA GLN A 57 -17.81 9.24 15.13
C GLN A 57 -16.38 9.34 15.65
N LEU A 58 -15.96 8.36 16.46
CA LEU A 58 -14.58 8.26 16.95
C LEU A 58 -13.59 7.76 15.89
N LYS A 59 -14.08 7.19 14.78
CA LYS A 59 -13.28 6.65 13.68
C LYS A 59 -14.08 6.66 12.38
N ASN A 60 -13.39 6.81 11.25
CA ASN A 60 -13.98 6.64 9.92
C ASN A 60 -13.90 5.16 9.48
N PRO A 61 -14.91 4.59 8.81
CA PRO A 61 -14.87 3.20 8.35
C PRO A 61 -13.85 2.93 7.23
N LEU A 62 -13.36 3.95 6.51
CA LEU A 62 -12.37 3.78 5.43
C LEU A 62 -10.99 3.34 5.94
N MET A 63 -10.63 3.70 7.18
CA MET A 63 -9.40 3.27 7.84
C MET A 63 -9.70 3.00 9.31
N SER A 64 -9.84 1.73 9.69
CA SER A 64 -10.15 1.38 11.07
C SER A 64 -8.89 1.45 11.94
N LEU A 65 -9.08 1.60 13.26
CA LEU A 65 -7.98 1.47 14.23
C LEU A 65 -7.27 0.11 14.11
N THR A 66 -8.03 -0.95 13.81
CA THR A 66 -7.48 -2.29 13.63
C THR A 66 -6.51 -2.36 12.46
N ASP A 67 -6.84 -1.71 11.34
CA ASP A 67 -5.95 -1.65 10.17
C ASP A 67 -4.65 -0.92 10.51
N SER A 68 -4.73 0.18 11.25
CA SER A 68 -3.54 0.90 11.73
C SER A 68 -2.65 0.03 12.63
N ILE A 69 -3.24 -0.74 13.56
CA ILE A 69 -2.50 -1.67 14.43
C ILE A 69 -1.84 -2.77 13.60
N ALA A 70 -2.55 -3.33 12.62
CA ALA A 70 -2.03 -4.38 11.75
C ALA A 70 -0.83 -3.88 10.92
N CYS A 71 -0.92 -2.67 10.37
CA CYS A 71 0.18 -2.03 9.64
C CYS A 71 1.43 -1.84 10.52
N ILE A 72 1.25 -1.39 11.77
CA ILE A 72 2.37 -1.22 12.73
C ILE A 72 3.02 -2.57 13.03
N ALA A 73 2.22 -3.61 13.32
CA ALA A 73 2.73 -4.94 13.61
C ALA A 73 3.54 -5.52 12.45
N LEU A 74 3.05 -5.37 11.21
CA LEU A 74 3.76 -5.81 10.02
C LEU A 74 5.09 -5.04 9.83
N ALA A 75 5.10 -3.73 10.06
CA ALA A 75 6.32 -2.93 9.97
C ALA A 75 7.38 -3.36 11.01
N ASP A 76 6.96 -3.67 12.23
CA ASP A 76 7.85 -4.17 13.28
C ASP A 76 8.41 -5.56 12.96
N GLU A 77 7.60 -6.44 12.35
CA GLU A 77 8.04 -7.76 11.88
C GLU A 77 9.10 -7.63 10.77
N LEU A 78 8.83 -6.81 9.76
CA LEU A 78 9.78 -6.54 8.67
C LEU A 78 11.10 -5.98 9.20
N ARG A 79 11.06 -5.03 10.14
CA ARG A 79 12.26 -4.49 10.80
C ARG A 79 13.05 -5.60 11.51
N SER A 80 12.34 -6.46 12.24
CA SER A 80 12.96 -7.56 13.00
C SER A 80 13.67 -8.56 12.07
N LEU A 81 13.07 -8.88 10.92
CA LEU A 81 13.68 -9.74 9.90
C LEU A 81 14.95 -9.11 9.31
N LEU A 82 14.90 -7.83 8.94
CA LEU A 82 16.05 -7.10 8.40
C LEU A 82 17.21 -7.02 9.41
N ASP A 83 16.90 -6.82 10.69
CA ASP A 83 17.92 -6.76 11.73
C ASP A 83 18.50 -8.15 12.09
N ALA A 84 17.74 -9.22 11.90
CA ALA A 84 18.26 -10.59 11.99
C ALA A 84 19.23 -10.90 10.83
N GLU A 85 18.87 -10.53 9.60
CA GLU A 85 19.72 -10.72 8.42
C GLU A 85 21.05 -9.96 8.55
N LYS A 86 21.03 -8.69 8.97
CA LYS A 86 22.26 -7.91 9.22
C LYS A 86 23.17 -8.57 10.26
N ARG A 87 22.61 -9.18 11.30
CA ARG A 87 23.39 -9.91 12.32
C ARG A 87 24.02 -11.17 11.73
N HIS A 88 23.29 -11.90 10.90
CA HIS A 88 23.82 -13.07 10.20
C HIS A 88 24.98 -12.69 9.26
N LEU A 89 24.82 -11.63 8.45
CA LEU A 89 25.87 -11.13 7.55
C LEU A 89 27.12 -10.65 8.28
N ARG A 90 26.98 -10.05 9.47
CA ARG A 90 28.13 -9.68 10.31
C ARG A 90 28.87 -10.87 10.94
N SER A 91 28.19 -12.02 11.08
CA SER A 91 28.78 -13.22 11.69
C SER A 91 29.62 -14.06 10.72
N TYR A 92 29.51 -13.82 9.40
CA TYR A 92 30.35 -14.41 8.36
C TYR A 92 31.03 -13.30 7.55
N PRO A 93 32.23 -12.84 7.94
CA PRO A 93 32.97 -11.89 7.11
C PRO A 93 33.32 -12.57 5.79
N ILE A 94 32.94 -11.95 4.67
CA ILE A 94 33.39 -12.36 3.34
C ILE A 94 34.90 -12.19 3.31
N VAL A 95 35.64 -13.29 3.33
CA VAL A 95 37.09 -13.31 3.11
C VAL A 95 37.29 -13.32 1.60
N PHE A 96 37.80 -12.22 1.05
CA PHE A 96 38.29 -12.20 -0.33
C PHE A 96 39.72 -12.76 -0.31
N GLU A 97 39.95 -13.88 -1.02
CA GLU A 97 41.29 -14.36 -1.40
C GLU A 97 41.84 -13.54 -2.58
#